data_AF-A0A9X1XTD5-F1
#
_entry.id   AF-A0A9X1XTD5-F1
#
_cell.length_a   1.000
_cell.length_b   1.000
_cell.length_c   1.000
_cell.angle_alpha   90.00
_cell.angle_beta   90.00
_cell.angle_gamma   90.00
#
_symmetry.space_group_name_H-M   'P 1'
#
loop_
_entity.id
_entity.type
_entity.pdbx_description
1 polymer ?
#
loop_
_entity_poly.entity_id
_entity_poly.type
_entity_poly.pdbx_seq_one_letter_code
_entity_poly.pdbx_strand_id
1 'polypeptide(L)'
;MIFRYARHTDDLEKIEKFYLEVVGLEKIGSFEKHNNYNGIFLGPKNANWHLEFTTSSDLPKRKFDQDDILVFYLNSEIELNKIRETIRKKNIKTEVSKNPYWLKNGLMISDPDGFNVIFSIKELYFNSNDYLTNLIIEKGIKNWSDLIEFTRKLEYGRNLNREDFSLVLKEKKGTCSSKHSFLKKVADLNNFQNVKLILGIYKMNHLNTPKIGNILLDNRLEYIPEAHCYLKLNNLRIDITNNNSDIEKLLPDIVEEIEIEPEQVNVFKVNYHKNYIKIWIKENLLNRDLDSIWQIREQCIKKLEE
;
A
#
# COMPACT_ATOMS: atom_id res chain seq x y z
N MET A 1 -17.02 19.16 -11.18
CA MET A 1 -17.11 18.48 -12.49
C MET A 1 -16.64 17.04 -12.31
N ILE A 2 -17.31 16.06 -12.93
CA ILE A 2 -16.88 14.65 -12.93
C ILE A 2 -16.41 14.32 -14.36
N PHE A 3 -15.23 13.75 -14.51
CA PHE A 3 -14.69 13.30 -15.79
C PHE A 3 -14.97 11.81 -16.03
N ARG A 4 -15.31 11.42 -17.25
CA ARG A 4 -15.49 10.01 -17.62
C ARG A 4 -14.86 9.75 -18.98
N TYR A 5 -14.03 8.71 -19.05
CA TYR A 5 -13.50 8.20 -20.31
C TYR A 5 -14.18 6.85 -20.63
N ALA A 6 -15.02 6.83 -21.66
CA ALA A 6 -15.82 5.65 -22.02
C ALA A 6 -15.27 4.97 -23.27
N ARG A 7 -15.14 3.63 -23.23
CA ARG A 7 -14.77 2.80 -24.38
C ARG A 7 -15.68 1.57 -24.50
N HIS A 8 -15.76 1.05 -25.72
CA HIS A 8 -16.48 -0.18 -26.04
C HIS A 8 -15.48 -1.33 -26.20
N THR A 9 -15.82 -2.49 -25.67
CA THR A 9 -14.99 -3.70 -25.63
C THR A 9 -15.81 -4.92 -26.03
N ASP A 10 -15.16 -5.92 -26.62
CA ASP A 10 -15.75 -7.23 -26.91
C ASP A 10 -15.64 -8.21 -25.72
N ASP A 11 -14.87 -7.88 -24.68
CA ASP A 11 -14.64 -8.73 -23.52
C ASP A 11 -14.54 -7.91 -22.22
N LEU A 12 -15.72 -7.62 -21.65
CA LEU A 12 -15.86 -6.84 -20.43
C LEU A 12 -15.16 -7.50 -19.23
N GLU A 13 -15.14 -8.84 -19.17
CA GLU A 13 -14.55 -9.59 -18.07
C GLU A 13 -13.02 -9.49 -18.07
N LYS A 14 -12.38 -9.60 -19.25
CA LYS A 14 -10.92 -9.39 -19.35
C LYS A 14 -10.53 -7.96 -19.01
N ILE A 15 -11.31 -6.98 -19.47
CA ILE A 15 -11.08 -5.56 -19.14
C ILE A 15 -11.20 -5.33 -17.64
N GLU A 16 -12.26 -5.85 -17.01
CA GLU A 16 -12.45 -5.76 -15.56
C GLU A 16 -11.25 -6.34 -14.81
N LYS A 17 -10.86 -7.59 -15.13
CA LYS A 17 -9.71 -8.26 -14.52
C LYS A 17 -8.41 -7.46 -14.70
N PHE A 18 -8.15 -6.93 -15.90
CA PHE A 18 -6.95 -6.15 -16.16
C PHE A 18 -6.89 -4.87 -15.31
N TYR A 19 -7.94 -4.06 -15.30
CA TYR A 19 -7.91 -2.79 -14.59
C TYR A 19 -8.02 -2.95 -13.06
N LEU A 20 -8.65 -4.02 -12.57
CA LEU A 20 -8.66 -4.34 -11.13
C LEU A 20 -7.33 -4.95 -10.67
N GLU A 21 -6.83 -5.96 -11.37
CA GLU A 21 -5.71 -6.79 -10.86
C GLU A 21 -4.34 -6.33 -11.33
N VAL A 22 -4.25 -5.58 -12.44
CA VAL A 22 -2.97 -5.07 -12.98
C VAL A 22 -2.82 -3.59 -12.68
N VAL A 23 -3.84 -2.79 -12.99
CA VAL A 23 -3.80 -1.32 -12.76
C VAL A 23 -4.10 -0.97 -11.30
N GLY A 24 -4.92 -1.77 -10.60
CA GLY A 24 -5.27 -1.54 -9.20
C GLY A 24 -6.42 -0.54 -9.00
N LEU A 25 -7.30 -0.37 -9.99
CA LEU A 25 -8.54 0.41 -9.84
C LEU A 25 -9.58 -0.38 -9.03
N GLU A 26 -10.63 0.32 -8.59
CA GLU A 26 -11.79 -0.31 -7.95
C GLU A 26 -12.99 -0.31 -8.88
N LYS A 27 -13.83 -1.34 -8.78
CA LYS A 27 -15.16 -1.32 -9.40
C LYS A 27 -16.08 -0.43 -8.58
N ILE A 28 -16.50 0.69 -9.17
CA ILE A 28 -17.38 1.66 -8.51
C ILE A 28 -18.85 1.54 -8.94
N GLY A 29 -19.12 0.71 -9.95
CA GLY A 29 -20.47 0.36 -10.36
C GLY A 29 -20.51 -0.50 -11.60
N SER A 30 -21.69 -0.99 -11.94
CA SER A 30 -21.97 -1.73 -13.18
C SER A 30 -23.46 -1.68 -13.53
N PHE A 31 -23.79 -2.01 -14.76
CA PHE A 31 -25.16 -2.19 -15.24
C PHE A 31 -25.23 -3.34 -16.24
N GLU A 32 -26.40 -3.97 -16.34
CA GLU A 32 -26.67 -5.08 -17.25
C GLU A 32 -27.98 -4.85 -18.01
N LYS A 33 -28.03 -5.37 -19.25
CA LYS A 33 -29.21 -5.37 -20.13
C LYS A 33 -29.88 -4.01 -20.28
N HIS A 34 -29.10 -2.94 -20.24
CA HIS A 34 -29.59 -1.58 -20.41
C HIS A 34 -29.51 -1.21 -21.89
N ASN A 35 -30.64 -1.27 -22.60
CA ASN A 35 -30.72 -1.04 -24.06
C ASN A 35 -29.71 -1.87 -24.86
N ASN A 36 -29.58 -3.16 -24.54
CA ASN A 36 -28.63 -4.11 -25.14
C ASN A 36 -27.15 -3.89 -24.78
N TYR A 37 -26.85 -3.04 -23.80
CA TYR A 37 -25.51 -2.88 -23.26
C TYR A 37 -25.37 -3.46 -21.85
N ASN A 38 -24.19 -4.01 -21.59
CA ASN A 38 -23.65 -4.20 -20.24
C ASN A 38 -22.48 -3.25 -20.06
N GLY A 39 -22.21 -2.82 -18.83
CA GLY A 39 -21.07 -1.95 -18.58
C GLY A 39 -20.58 -1.95 -17.13
N ILE A 40 -19.34 -1.51 -16.97
CA ILE A 40 -18.65 -1.36 -15.69
C ILE A 40 -18.03 0.02 -15.58
N PHE A 41 -17.96 0.53 -14.35
CA PHE A 41 -17.27 1.76 -13.99
C PHE A 41 -16.08 1.42 -13.10
N LEU A 42 -14.89 1.86 -13.51
CA LEU A 42 -13.62 1.55 -12.86
C LEU A 42 -12.88 2.84 -12.49
N GLY A 43 -12.52 3.01 -11.23
CA GLY A 43 -11.81 4.20 -10.76
C GLY A 43 -11.65 4.23 -9.24
N PRO A 44 -10.99 5.26 -8.69
CA PRO A 44 -10.93 5.45 -7.24
C PRO A 44 -12.31 5.86 -6.70
N LYS A 45 -12.79 5.24 -5.60
CA LYS A 45 -14.14 5.48 -5.04
C LYS A 45 -14.49 6.95 -4.75
N ASN A 46 -13.50 7.77 -4.41
CA ASN A 46 -13.70 9.17 -4.01
C ASN A 46 -13.08 10.17 -5.01
N ALA A 47 -12.83 9.74 -6.24
CA ALA A 47 -12.31 10.62 -7.28
C ALA A 47 -13.43 11.17 -8.17
N ASN A 48 -13.22 12.38 -8.69
CA ASN A 48 -14.10 12.98 -9.69
C ASN A 48 -13.72 12.53 -11.12
N TRP A 49 -13.20 11.31 -11.27
CA TRP A 49 -12.92 10.70 -12.56
C TRP A 49 -13.05 9.17 -12.51
N HIS A 50 -13.48 8.57 -13.62
CA HIS A 50 -13.49 7.11 -13.79
C HIS A 50 -13.46 6.69 -15.26
N LEU A 51 -13.12 5.42 -15.48
CA LEU A 51 -13.23 4.75 -16.77
C LEU A 51 -14.59 4.07 -16.86
N GLU A 52 -15.21 4.10 -18.04
CA GLU A 52 -16.40 3.32 -18.37
C GLU A 52 -16.08 2.35 -19.50
N PHE A 53 -16.48 1.10 -19.31
CA PHE A 53 -16.40 0.08 -20.34
C PHE A 53 -17.78 -0.48 -20.60
N THR A 54 -18.12 -0.59 -21.88
CA THR A 54 -19.40 -1.14 -22.32
C THR A 54 -19.18 -2.25 -23.33
N THR A 55 -20.11 -3.21 -23.37
CA THR A 55 -20.15 -4.26 -24.39
C THR A 55 -21.59 -4.45 -24.86
N SER A 56 -21.77 -4.85 -26.12
CA SER A 56 -23.06 -5.08 -26.76
C SER A 56 -22.92 -6.17 -27.85
N SER A 57 -23.98 -6.43 -28.61
CA SER A 57 -23.94 -7.32 -29.77
C SER A 57 -23.08 -6.79 -30.92
N ASP A 58 -22.88 -5.48 -30.98
CA ASP A 58 -21.99 -4.86 -31.96
C ASP A 58 -20.54 -5.05 -31.53
N LEU A 59 -19.63 -5.35 -32.46
CA LEU A 59 -18.21 -5.45 -32.15
C LEU A 59 -17.52 -4.09 -32.25
N PRO A 60 -16.62 -3.74 -31.31
CA PRO A 60 -15.89 -2.48 -31.34
C PRO A 60 -14.94 -2.41 -32.55
N LYS A 61 -14.91 -1.26 -33.21
CA LYS A 61 -13.86 -0.94 -34.20
C LYS A 61 -12.71 -0.23 -33.51
N ARG A 62 -11.72 -1.00 -33.06
CA ARG A 62 -10.52 -0.48 -32.39
C ARG A 62 -9.71 0.40 -33.34
N LYS A 63 -9.62 1.70 -33.04
CA LYS A 63 -8.76 2.68 -33.73
C LYS A 63 -8.01 3.46 -32.67
N PHE A 64 -6.70 3.31 -32.66
CA PHE A 64 -5.76 4.04 -31.82
C PHE A 64 -4.37 3.96 -32.46
N ASP A 65 -3.47 4.87 -32.10
CA ASP A 65 -2.06 4.77 -32.41
C ASP A 65 -1.21 4.48 -31.16
N GLN A 66 0.11 4.51 -31.29
CA GLN A 66 0.99 4.15 -30.17
C GLN A 66 1.12 5.25 -29.11
N ASP A 67 0.72 6.49 -29.40
CA ASP A 67 0.76 7.63 -28.49
C ASP A 67 -0.61 7.87 -27.80
N ASP A 68 -1.67 7.19 -28.24
CA ASP A 68 -2.94 7.06 -27.50
C ASP A 68 -2.74 6.22 -26.23
N ILE A 69 -2.42 6.89 -25.12
CA ILE A 69 -1.97 6.26 -23.87
C ILE A 69 -2.79 6.76 -22.68
N LEU A 70 -3.18 5.83 -21.79
CA LEU A 70 -3.58 6.16 -20.42
C LEU A 70 -2.36 6.09 -19.50
N VAL A 71 -2.01 7.22 -18.86
CA VAL A 71 -0.87 7.30 -17.95
C VAL A 71 -1.34 7.31 -16.49
N PHE A 72 -0.85 6.36 -15.70
CA PHE A 72 -1.04 6.30 -14.26
C PHE A 72 0.25 6.69 -13.54
N TYR A 73 0.21 7.84 -12.88
CA TYR A 73 1.30 8.30 -12.05
C TYR A 73 1.22 7.68 -10.64
N LEU A 74 2.31 7.06 -10.23
CA LEU A 74 2.52 6.43 -8.92
C LEU A 74 3.33 7.36 -8.01
N ASN A 75 3.17 7.26 -6.70
CA ASN A 75 3.88 8.14 -5.77
C ASN A 75 5.28 7.63 -5.40
N SER A 76 5.62 6.38 -5.70
CA SER A 76 6.90 5.79 -5.28
C SER A 76 7.41 4.68 -6.19
N GLU A 77 8.72 4.45 -6.15
CA GLU A 77 9.36 3.30 -6.81
C GLU A 77 8.84 1.94 -6.26
N ILE A 78 8.40 1.90 -4.99
CA ILE A 78 7.80 0.69 -4.40
C ILE A 78 6.49 0.33 -5.11
N GLU A 79 5.61 1.29 -5.37
CA GLU A 79 4.38 1.06 -6.14
C GLU A 79 4.71 0.58 -7.56
N LEU A 80 5.69 1.21 -8.23
CA LEU A 80 6.09 0.80 -9.58
C LEU A 80 6.66 -0.63 -9.63
N ASN A 81 7.45 -1.01 -8.62
CA ASN A 81 7.97 -2.37 -8.49
C ASN A 81 6.86 -3.41 -8.26
N LYS A 82 5.82 -3.09 -7.48
CA LYS A 82 4.63 -3.96 -7.35
C LYS A 82 3.93 -4.18 -8.68
N ILE A 83 3.81 -3.14 -9.50
CA ILE A 83 3.25 -3.26 -10.86
C ILE A 83 4.15 -4.17 -11.73
N ARG A 84 5.48 -3.99 -11.70
CA ARG A 84 6.42 -4.86 -12.42
C ARG A 84 6.30 -6.33 -12.00
N GLU A 85 6.18 -6.59 -10.70
CA GLU A 85 5.98 -7.95 -10.19
C GLU A 85 4.66 -8.56 -10.66
N THR A 86 3.58 -7.76 -10.65
CA THR A 86 2.27 -8.19 -11.13
C THR A 86 2.30 -8.53 -12.61
N ILE A 87 2.92 -7.67 -13.43
CA ILE A 87 3.15 -7.90 -14.86
C ILE A 87 3.92 -9.21 -15.09
N ARG A 88 5.00 -9.44 -14.35
CA ARG A 88 5.79 -10.68 -14.42
C ARG A 88 4.97 -11.91 -14.03
N LYS A 89 4.27 -11.88 -12.88
CA LYS A 89 3.45 -13.00 -12.38
C LYS A 89 2.32 -13.38 -13.34
N LYS A 90 1.75 -12.39 -14.04
CA LYS A 90 0.68 -12.59 -15.02
C LYS A 90 1.16 -12.82 -16.45
N ASN A 91 2.47 -12.87 -16.69
CA ASN A 91 3.09 -13.00 -18.02
C ASN A 91 2.59 -11.93 -19.01
N ILE A 92 2.37 -10.70 -18.53
CA ILE A 92 1.97 -9.58 -19.38
C ILE A 92 3.21 -9.06 -20.11
N LYS A 93 3.11 -8.91 -21.42
CA LYS A 93 4.19 -8.37 -22.24
C LYS A 93 4.31 -6.86 -22.03
N THR A 94 5.54 -6.39 -21.79
CA THR A 94 5.85 -4.95 -21.81
C THR A 94 6.07 -4.49 -23.24
N GLU A 95 5.59 -3.29 -23.56
CA GLU A 95 5.75 -2.66 -24.86
C GLU A 95 6.82 -1.56 -24.80
N VAL A 96 7.35 -1.19 -25.97
CA VAL A 96 8.37 -0.14 -26.09
C VAL A 96 7.69 1.12 -26.62
N SER A 97 7.69 2.19 -25.81
CA SER A 97 7.15 3.47 -26.23
C SER A 97 8.02 4.09 -27.34
N LYS A 98 7.37 4.59 -28.40
CA LYS A 98 8.01 5.43 -29.44
C LYS A 98 8.46 6.78 -28.89
N ASN A 99 7.70 7.35 -27.98
CA ASN A 99 8.03 8.61 -27.34
C ASN A 99 9.27 8.43 -26.43
N PRO A 100 10.40 9.13 -26.69
CA PRO A 100 11.63 8.99 -25.90
C PRO A 100 11.47 9.32 -24.41
N TYR A 101 10.54 10.21 -24.07
CA TYR A 101 10.25 10.54 -22.67
C TYR A 101 9.69 9.32 -21.93
N TRP A 102 8.69 8.67 -22.51
CA TRP A 102 8.06 7.48 -21.94
C TRP A 102 8.96 6.25 -21.99
N LEU A 103 9.82 6.14 -23.01
CA LEU A 103 10.84 5.09 -23.06
C LEU A 103 11.78 5.14 -21.85
N LYS A 104 12.11 6.36 -21.39
CA LYS A 104 13.00 6.57 -20.24
C LYS A 104 12.27 6.51 -18.90
N ASN A 105 11.06 7.06 -18.82
CA ASN A 105 10.39 7.36 -17.56
C ASN A 105 9.12 6.52 -17.30
N GLY A 106 8.73 5.66 -18.24
CA GLY A 106 7.47 4.92 -18.20
C GLY A 106 7.68 3.40 -18.30
N LEU A 107 6.76 2.65 -17.70
CA LEU A 107 6.55 1.23 -17.91
C LEU A 107 5.28 1.05 -18.73
N MET A 108 5.41 0.67 -20.00
CA MET A 108 4.31 0.55 -20.94
C MET A 108 3.86 -0.91 -21.08
N ILE A 109 2.54 -1.12 -21.03
CA ILE A 109 1.85 -2.37 -21.34
C ILE A 109 0.62 -2.07 -22.17
N SER A 110 0.00 -3.10 -22.75
CA SER A 110 -1.30 -2.99 -23.39
C SER A 110 -2.38 -3.66 -22.57
N ASP A 111 -3.57 -3.07 -22.58
CA ASP A 111 -4.79 -3.69 -22.05
C ASP A 111 -5.27 -4.83 -22.98
N PRO A 112 -6.32 -5.59 -22.60
CA PRO A 112 -6.86 -6.68 -23.42
C PRO A 112 -7.37 -6.25 -24.81
N ASP A 113 -7.71 -4.97 -24.99
CA ASP A 113 -8.15 -4.41 -26.27
C ASP A 113 -6.97 -3.83 -27.10
N GLY A 114 -5.74 -3.91 -26.59
CA GLY A 114 -4.52 -3.45 -27.24
C GLY A 114 -4.18 -1.98 -27.02
N PHE A 115 -4.96 -1.23 -26.23
CA PHE A 115 -4.65 0.17 -25.95
C PHE A 115 -3.56 0.27 -24.90
N ASN A 116 -2.76 1.32 -25.01
CA ASN A 116 -1.56 1.47 -24.21
C ASN A 116 -1.84 2.08 -22.84
N VAL A 117 -1.21 1.50 -21.83
CA VAL A 117 -1.20 1.97 -20.45
C VAL A 117 0.24 2.15 -20.01
N ILE A 118 0.55 3.32 -19.45
CA ILE A 118 1.87 3.62 -18.88
C ILE A 118 1.76 3.83 -17.39
N PHE A 119 2.68 3.23 -16.64
CA PHE A 119 2.95 3.58 -15.25
C PHE A 119 4.23 4.40 -15.15
N SER A 120 4.19 5.51 -14.43
CA SER A 120 5.35 6.38 -14.24
C SER A 120 5.36 6.96 -12.82
N ILE A 121 6.51 7.39 -12.32
CA ILE A 121 6.61 7.98 -10.98
C ILE A 121 6.31 9.46 -11.07
N LYS A 122 5.45 9.93 -10.18
CA LYS A 122 5.23 11.34 -9.94
C LYS A 122 6.38 11.89 -9.10
N GLU A 123 7.15 12.81 -9.67
CA GLU A 123 8.14 13.56 -8.91
C GLU A 123 7.42 14.49 -7.91
N LEU A 124 7.40 14.08 -6.65
CA LEU A 124 6.84 14.84 -5.54
C LEU A 124 7.99 15.48 -4.74
N TYR A 125 8.23 16.77 -5.01
CA TYR A 125 9.23 17.56 -4.29
C TYR A 125 8.65 18.14 -3.00
N PHE A 126 9.50 18.26 -1.99
CA PHE A 126 9.15 18.91 -0.73
C PHE A 126 8.89 20.40 -0.94
N ASN A 127 7.82 20.90 -0.33
CA ASN A 127 7.33 22.27 -0.49
C ASN A 127 7.06 22.99 0.84
N SER A 128 7.19 22.29 1.97
CA SER A 128 7.06 22.86 3.31
C SER A 128 8.40 23.38 3.83
N ASN A 129 8.33 24.41 4.69
CA ASN A 129 9.49 24.99 5.39
C ASN A 129 9.56 24.57 6.86
N ASP A 130 8.80 23.56 7.27
CA ASP A 130 8.82 23.05 8.63
C ASP A 130 10.16 22.38 8.99
N TYR A 131 10.41 22.21 10.29
CA TYR A 131 11.65 21.62 10.81
C TYR A 131 11.95 20.23 10.25
N LEU A 132 10.94 19.36 10.13
CA LEU A 132 11.11 17.98 9.69
C LEU A 132 11.45 17.93 8.20
N THR A 133 10.76 18.73 7.39
CA THR A 133 11.02 18.85 5.96
C THR A 133 12.42 19.42 5.68
N ASN A 134 12.84 20.46 6.41
CA ASN A 134 14.19 21.01 6.26
C ASN A 134 15.28 19.98 6.63
N LEU A 135 15.08 19.21 7.70
CA LEU A 135 16.00 18.14 8.10
C LEU A 135 16.16 17.06 7.02
N ILE A 136 15.10 16.77 6.26
CA ILE A 136 15.13 15.83 5.14
C ILE A 136 15.96 16.40 3.99
N ILE A 137 15.73 17.66 3.63
CA ILE A 137 16.45 18.36 2.56
C ILE A 137 17.94 18.49 2.90
N GLU A 138 18.29 18.84 4.15
CA GLU A 138 19.67 18.91 4.63
C GLU A 138 20.42 17.57 4.52
N LYS A 139 19.70 16.44 4.60
CA LYS A 139 20.26 15.10 4.37
C LYS A 139 20.46 14.76 2.90
N GLY A 140 20.12 15.66 1.97
CA GLY A 140 20.26 15.48 0.53
C GLY A 140 19.17 14.61 -0.11
N ILE A 141 18.07 14.36 0.61
CA ILE A 141 16.92 13.60 0.09
C ILE A 141 16.09 14.56 -0.76
N LYS A 142 15.89 14.24 -2.05
CA LYS A 142 15.40 15.21 -3.03
C LYS A 142 13.88 15.22 -3.17
N ASN A 143 13.25 14.06 -3.11
CA ASN A 143 11.82 13.89 -3.33
C ASN A 143 11.23 12.81 -2.41
N TRP A 144 9.91 12.66 -2.48
CA TRP A 144 9.15 11.69 -1.70
C TRP A 144 9.57 10.22 -1.93
N SER A 145 9.86 9.85 -3.19
CA SER A 145 10.27 8.48 -3.52
C SER A 145 11.62 8.14 -2.89
N ASP A 146 12.58 9.08 -2.94
CA ASP A 146 13.88 8.97 -2.27
C ASP A 146 13.71 8.81 -0.75
N LEU A 147 12.78 9.55 -0.14
CA LEU A 147 12.52 9.48 1.30
C LEU A 147 11.96 8.12 1.73
N ILE A 148 11.02 7.57 0.96
CA ILE A 148 10.46 6.23 1.19
C ILE A 148 11.59 5.20 1.17
N GLU A 149 12.42 5.23 0.13
CA GLU A 149 13.52 4.28 -0.05
C GLU A 149 14.61 4.45 1.02
N PHE A 150 14.93 5.69 1.39
CA PHE A 150 15.83 5.99 2.50
C PHE A 150 15.29 5.40 3.81
N THR A 151 14.02 5.62 4.12
CA THR A 151 13.39 5.18 5.38
C THR A 151 13.30 3.65 5.45
N ARG A 152 13.02 3.00 4.31
CA ARG A 152 12.99 1.53 4.19
C ARG A 152 14.33 0.88 4.54
N LYS A 153 15.44 1.53 4.18
CA LYS A 153 16.81 1.06 4.43
C LYS A 153 17.30 1.27 5.86
N LEU A 154 16.63 2.09 6.66
CA LEU A 154 17.01 2.31 8.05
C LEU A 154 16.92 1.03 8.87
N GLU A 155 17.70 0.92 9.94
CA GLU A 155 17.66 -0.24 10.82
C GLU A 155 16.30 -0.35 11.54
N TYR A 156 15.93 -1.58 11.90
CA TYR A 156 14.76 -1.79 12.75
C TYR A 156 15.13 -1.50 14.20
N GLY A 157 14.35 -0.67 14.89
CA GLY A 157 14.59 -0.43 16.31
C GLY A 157 13.75 0.71 16.89
N ARG A 158 13.52 0.65 18.21
CA ARG A 158 12.78 1.68 18.93
C ARG A 158 13.61 2.97 19.03
N ASN A 159 12.97 4.09 18.73
CA ASN A 159 13.53 5.42 18.94
C ASN A 159 13.44 5.82 20.42
N LEU A 160 14.33 6.72 20.88
CA LEU A 160 14.38 7.15 22.28
C LEU A 160 13.07 7.83 22.72
N ASN A 161 12.55 8.73 21.89
CA ASN A 161 11.24 9.35 22.05
C ASN A 161 10.38 9.05 20.82
N ARG A 162 9.25 8.37 21.01
CA ARG A 162 8.37 7.97 19.90
C ARG A 162 7.43 9.08 19.44
N GLU A 163 7.41 10.21 20.13
CA GLU A 163 6.64 11.41 19.74
C GLU A 163 7.48 12.36 18.87
N ASP A 164 8.82 12.21 18.87
CA ASP A 164 9.71 12.98 18.01
C ASP A 164 9.98 12.24 16.70
N PHE A 165 9.22 12.58 15.66
CA PHE A 165 9.38 12.00 14.32
C PHE A 165 10.77 12.25 13.70
N SER A 166 11.51 13.27 14.16
CA SER A 166 12.85 13.55 13.65
C SER A 166 13.88 12.51 14.06
N LEU A 167 13.61 11.73 15.12
CA LEU A 167 14.52 10.68 15.59
C LEU A 167 14.67 9.52 14.61
N VAL A 168 13.69 9.28 13.73
CA VAL A 168 13.84 8.32 12.63
C VAL A 168 15.06 8.67 11.76
N LEU A 169 15.23 9.97 11.47
CA LEU A 169 16.35 10.48 10.68
C LEU A 169 17.64 10.64 11.49
N LYS A 170 17.54 11.11 12.75
CA LYS A 170 18.70 11.39 13.60
C LYS A 170 19.36 10.10 14.11
N GLU A 171 18.56 9.13 14.55
CA GLU A 171 19.05 7.85 15.07
C GLU A 171 19.22 6.79 13.97
N LYS A 172 18.78 7.07 12.73
CA LYS A 172 18.88 6.17 11.56
C LYS A 172 18.23 4.80 11.77
N LYS A 173 17.18 4.74 12.58
CA LYS A 173 16.41 3.53 12.88
C LYS A 173 14.95 3.85 13.13
N GLY A 174 14.10 2.84 13.04
CA GLY A 174 12.70 2.96 13.44
C GLY A 174 11.98 1.61 13.44
N THR A 175 10.80 1.58 14.04
CA THR A 175 9.89 0.42 14.02
C THR A 175 8.85 0.58 12.90
N CYS A 176 7.97 -0.41 12.72
CA CYS A 176 6.81 -0.25 11.84
C CYS A 176 5.98 0.99 12.21
N SER A 177 5.85 1.30 13.51
CA SER A 177 5.13 2.49 13.96
C SER A 177 5.87 3.78 13.61
N SER A 178 7.12 3.94 14.04
CA SER A 178 7.82 5.24 13.89
C SER A 178 8.19 5.55 12.44
N LYS A 179 8.56 4.56 11.62
CA LYS A 179 8.90 4.80 10.21
C LYS A 179 7.69 5.26 9.39
N HIS A 180 6.55 4.59 9.52
CA HIS A 180 5.37 4.93 8.75
C HIS A 180 4.68 6.19 9.26
N SER A 181 4.66 6.44 10.57
CA SER A 181 4.16 7.70 11.12
C SER A 181 5.02 8.90 10.71
N PHE A 182 6.35 8.73 10.70
CA PHE A 182 7.26 9.74 10.18
C PHE A 182 6.94 10.09 8.71
N LEU A 183 6.82 9.08 7.85
CA LEU A 183 6.45 9.31 6.45
C LEU A 183 5.08 9.98 6.30
N LYS A 184 4.05 9.50 7.00
CA LYS A 184 2.72 10.14 6.97
C LYS A 184 2.79 11.59 7.43
N LYS A 185 3.52 11.89 8.50
CA LYS A 185 3.70 13.26 8.99
C LYS A 185 4.34 14.16 7.95
N VAL A 186 5.39 13.68 7.27
CA VAL A 186 6.04 14.43 6.18
C VAL A 186 5.08 14.66 5.01
N ALA A 187 4.30 13.64 4.64
CA ALA A 187 3.30 13.76 3.59
C ALA A 187 2.26 14.85 3.93
N ASP A 188 1.76 14.87 5.16
CA ASP A 188 0.79 15.87 5.62
C ASP A 188 1.37 17.29 5.55
N LEU A 189 2.59 17.48 6.09
CA LEU A 189 3.26 18.77 6.11
C LEU A 189 3.51 19.32 4.69
N ASN A 190 3.76 18.43 3.72
CA ASN A 190 4.01 18.79 2.31
C ASN A 190 2.76 18.69 1.42
N ASN A 191 1.58 18.46 2.00
CA ASN A 191 0.30 18.30 1.30
C ASN A 191 0.31 17.18 0.23
N PHE A 192 1.11 16.13 0.43
CA PHE A 192 1.12 14.98 -0.46
C PHE A 192 -0.17 14.18 -0.28
N GLN A 193 -0.96 14.12 -1.34
CA GLN A 193 -2.26 13.48 -1.35
C GLN A 193 -2.15 11.95 -1.40
N ASN A 194 -3.22 11.27 -0.99
CA ASN A 194 -3.35 9.82 -1.05
C ASN A 194 -2.29 9.04 -0.28
N VAL A 195 -1.80 9.59 0.84
CA VAL A 195 -0.91 8.90 1.78
C VAL A 195 -1.70 8.68 3.06
N LYS A 196 -2.02 7.42 3.37
CA LYS A 196 -2.74 7.05 4.60
C LYS A 196 -1.87 6.19 5.50
N LEU A 197 -1.95 6.41 6.81
CA LEU A 197 -1.33 5.54 7.79
C LEU A 197 -2.38 4.57 8.32
N ILE A 198 -2.10 3.28 8.19
CA ILE A 198 -3.01 2.22 8.56
C ILE A 198 -2.44 1.47 9.75
N LEU A 199 -3.31 1.21 10.73
CA LEU A 199 -3.09 0.25 11.80
C LEU A 199 -3.85 -1.02 11.46
N GLY A 200 -3.13 -2.09 11.17
CA GLY A 200 -3.68 -3.42 10.96
C GLY A 200 -3.51 -4.29 12.19
N ILE A 201 -4.54 -5.06 12.55
CA ILE A 201 -4.40 -6.23 13.43
C ILE A 201 -4.29 -7.46 12.54
N TYR A 202 -3.25 -8.26 12.75
CA TYR A 202 -3.07 -9.53 12.03
C TYR A 202 -2.78 -10.69 12.98
N LYS A 203 -3.07 -11.89 12.53
CA LYS A 203 -2.78 -13.13 13.26
C LYS A 203 -1.29 -13.48 13.12
N MET A 204 -0.45 -12.97 14.01
CA MET A 204 0.99 -13.28 13.99
C MET A 204 1.22 -14.74 14.36
N ASN A 205 1.93 -15.46 13.50
CA ASN A 205 2.26 -16.87 13.67
C ASN A 205 3.65 -17.18 13.07
N HIS A 206 4.10 -18.44 13.20
CA HIS A 206 5.42 -18.86 12.72
C HIS A 206 5.54 -18.94 11.18
N LEU A 207 4.42 -18.98 10.45
CA LEU A 207 4.42 -19.02 8.98
C LEU A 207 4.65 -17.62 8.40
N ASN A 208 3.91 -16.62 8.89
CA ASN A 208 4.04 -15.24 8.42
C ASN A 208 5.19 -14.47 9.12
N THR A 209 5.59 -14.90 10.32
CA THR A 209 6.65 -14.27 11.10
C THR A 209 7.67 -15.29 11.64
N PRO A 210 8.46 -15.97 10.78
CA PRO A 210 9.32 -17.08 11.19
C PRO A 210 10.36 -16.74 12.27
N LYS A 211 10.77 -15.47 12.36
CA LYS A 211 11.77 -15.00 13.32
C LYS A 211 11.35 -15.16 14.80
N ILE A 212 10.05 -15.25 15.10
CA ILE A 212 9.60 -15.44 16.50
C ILE A 212 9.89 -16.85 17.02
N GLY A 213 10.30 -17.79 16.15
CA GLY A 213 10.62 -19.16 16.49
C GLY A 213 9.43 -19.88 17.14
N ASN A 214 9.70 -20.61 18.22
CA ASN A 214 8.71 -21.46 18.89
C ASN A 214 7.94 -20.77 20.02
N ILE A 215 8.11 -19.46 20.24
CA ILE A 215 7.53 -18.76 21.41
C ILE A 215 6.03 -19.02 21.55
N LEU A 216 5.28 -18.99 20.44
CA LEU A 216 3.84 -19.24 20.45
C LEU A 216 3.52 -20.73 20.70
N LEU A 217 4.25 -21.64 20.08
CA LEU A 217 4.10 -23.09 20.28
C LEU A 217 4.37 -23.50 21.72
N ASP A 218 5.44 -22.98 22.32
CA ASP A 218 5.82 -23.22 23.73
C ASP A 218 4.72 -22.72 24.69
N ASN A 219 3.96 -21.70 24.27
CA ASN A 219 2.83 -21.16 25.00
C ASN A 219 1.47 -21.76 24.60
N ARG A 220 1.44 -22.74 23.68
CA ARG A 220 0.25 -23.39 23.13
C ARG A 220 -0.71 -22.40 22.45
N LEU A 221 -0.15 -21.42 21.74
CA LEU A 221 -0.87 -20.46 20.92
C LEU A 221 -0.60 -20.75 19.44
N GLU A 222 -1.65 -20.88 18.65
CA GLU A 222 -1.53 -21.01 17.19
C GLU A 222 -1.09 -19.67 16.57
N TYR A 223 -1.66 -18.59 17.06
CA TYR A 223 -1.31 -17.21 16.71
C TYR A 223 -1.52 -16.29 17.91
N ILE A 224 -0.99 -15.09 17.80
CA ILE A 224 -1.30 -13.97 18.70
C ILE A 224 -1.70 -12.75 17.85
N PRO A 225 -2.78 -12.01 18.16
CA PRO A 225 -3.08 -10.78 17.46
C PRO A 225 -1.93 -9.79 17.65
N GLU A 226 -1.42 -9.24 16.55
CA GLU A 226 -0.32 -8.26 16.56
C GLU A 226 -0.71 -7.01 15.79
N ALA A 227 -0.32 -5.85 16.34
CA ALA A 227 -0.65 -4.55 15.79
C ALA A 227 0.50 -4.00 14.94
N HIS A 228 0.28 -3.92 13.64
CA HIS A 228 1.27 -3.47 12.66
C HIS A 228 0.86 -2.17 11.99
N CYS A 229 1.82 -1.26 11.81
CA CYS A 229 1.59 -0.03 11.07
C CYS A 229 2.23 -0.13 9.69
N TYR A 230 1.50 0.30 8.68
CA TYR A 230 1.98 0.38 7.30
C TYR A 230 1.27 1.55 6.58
N LEU A 231 1.74 1.93 5.39
CA LEU A 231 1.09 2.99 4.61
C LEU A 231 0.17 2.41 3.56
N LYS A 232 -0.88 3.15 3.21
CA LYS A 232 -1.63 2.96 1.97
C LYS A 232 -1.36 4.18 1.08
N LEU A 233 -0.57 3.97 0.03
CA LEU A 233 -0.33 4.95 -1.02
C LEU A 233 -1.33 4.71 -2.14
N ASN A 234 -2.19 5.69 -2.42
CA ASN A 234 -3.35 5.50 -3.28
C ASN A 234 -4.20 4.30 -2.76
N ASN A 235 -4.26 3.20 -3.52
CA ASN A 235 -4.93 1.97 -3.10
C ASN A 235 -3.97 0.84 -2.70
N LEU A 236 -2.66 1.06 -2.81
CA LEU A 236 -1.64 0.05 -2.55
C LEU A 236 -1.16 0.15 -1.11
N ARG A 237 -1.31 -0.95 -0.37
CA ARG A 237 -0.66 -1.12 0.93
C ARG A 237 0.83 -1.31 0.71
N ILE A 238 1.66 -0.60 1.46
CA ILE A 238 3.12 -0.72 1.44
C ILE A 238 3.64 -0.82 2.86
N ASP A 239 4.53 -1.78 3.08
CA ASP A 239 5.25 -1.94 4.33
C ASP A 239 6.73 -1.65 4.09
N ILE A 240 7.23 -0.61 4.73
CA ILE A 240 8.61 -0.12 4.64
C ILE A 240 9.40 -0.38 5.93
N THR A 241 8.93 -1.30 6.78
CA THR A 241 9.57 -1.60 8.06
C THR A 241 11.05 -1.97 7.87
N ASN A 242 11.39 -2.71 6.81
CA ASN A 242 12.75 -3.01 6.36
C ASN A 242 12.77 -3.43 4.87
N ASN A 243 13.96 -3.71 4.32
CA ASN A 243 14.11 -4.12 2.91
C ASN A 243 13.34 -5.40 2.54
N ASN A 244 13.20 -6.33 3.49
CA ASN A 244 12.53 -7.62 3.28
C ASN A 244 11.04 -7.60 3.64
N SER A 245 10.52 -6.44 4.04
CA SER A 245 9.11 -6.29 4.41
C SER A 245 8.25 -6.47 3.17
N ASP A 246 7.24 -7.32 3.32
CA ASP A 246 6.30 -7.65 2.27
C ASP A 246 4.92 -7.79 2.91
N ILE A 247 4.11 -6.75 2.74
CA ILE A 247 2.76 -6.70 3.30
C ILE A 247 1.89 -7.84 2.77
N GLU A 248 2.16 -8.36 1.55
CA GLU A 248 1.38 -9.44 0.93
C GLU A 248 1.44 -10.74 1.75
N LYS A 249 2.51 -10.95 2.52
CA LYS A 249 2.61 -12.09 3.45
C LYS A 249 1.73 -11.96 4.69
N LEU A 250 1.37 -10.72 5.05
CA LEU A 250 0.51 -10.43 6.20
C LEU A 250 -0.95 -10.35 5.79
N LEU A 251 -1.26 -9.92 4.55
CA LEU A 251 -2.65 -9.68 4.10
C LEU A 251 -3.62 -10.83 4.38
N PRO A 252 -3.29 -12.12 4.15
CA PRO A 252 -4.22 -13.22 4.42
C PRO A 252 -4.61 -13.35 5.90
N ASP A 253 -3.76 -12.85 6.80
CA ASP A 253 -3.91 -12.92 8.24
C ASP A 253 -4.37 -11.60 8.88
N ILE A 254 -4.52 -10.52 8.09
CA ILE A 254 -5.09 -9.26 8.57
C ILE A 254 -6.59 -9.46 8.85
N VAL A 255 -6.99 -9.15 10.07
CA VAL A 255 -8.38 -9.30 10.55
C VAL A 255 -9.09 -7.97 10.73
N GLU A 256 -8.33 -6.88 10.88
CA GLU A 256 -8.90 -5.54 11.05
C GLU A 256 -7.91 -4.48 10.55
N GLU A 257 -8.43 -3.40 9.97
CA GLU A 257 -7.66 -2.25 9.52
C GLU A 257 -8.39 -0.95 9.87
N ILE A 258 -7.68 -0.01 10.48
CA ILE A 258 -8.19 1.35 10.68
C ILE A 258 -7.16 2.38 10.21
N GLU A 259 -7.65 3.51 9.70
CA GLU A 259 -6.81 4.67 9.42
C GLU A 259 -6.53 5.42 10.74
N ILE A 260 -5.27 5.80 10.96
CA ILE A 260 -4.83 6.52 12.15
C ILE A 260 -3.95 7.70 11.77
N GLU A 261 -3.89 8.71 12.64
CA GLU A 261 -2.97 9.83 12.53
C GLU A 261 -1.57 9.49 13.04
N PRO A 262 -0.51 10.19 12.58
CA PRO A 262 0.87 9.95 13.01
C PRO A 262 1.05 9.89 14.53
N GLU A 263 0.39 10.77 15.28
CA GLU A 263 0.49 10.88 16.74
C GLU A 263 -0.18 9.70 17.46
N GLN A 264 -1.04 8.93 16.79
CA GLN A 264 -1.79 7.81 17.36
C GLN A 264 -0.99 6.50 17.42
N VAL A 265 0.23 6.44 16.85
CA VAL A 265 1.05 5.20 16.87
C VAL A 265 1.58 4.79 18.24
N ASN A 266 1.43 5.67 19.24
CA ASN A 266 1.90 5.44 20.62
C ASN A 266 0.75 4.96 21.52
N VAL A 267 0.21 5.85 22.36
CA VAL A 267 -0.79 5.50 23.38
C VAL A 267 -2.03 4.88 22.78
N PHE A 268 -2.57 5.48 21.71
CA PHE A 268 -3.77 4.99 21.05
C PHE A 268 -3.56 3.57 20.49
N LYS A 269 -2.51 3.35 19.70
CA LYS A 269 -2.18 2.02 19.14
C LYS A 269 -2.07 0.95 20.22
N VAL A 270 -1.34 1.23 21.31
CA VAL A 270 -1.14 0.25 22.39
C VAL A 270 -2.46 -0.09 23.08
N ASN A 271 -3.28 0.91 23.36
CA ASN A 271 -4.60 0.70 23.98
C ASN A 271 -5.55 -0.06 23.04
N TYR A 272 -5.54 0.29 21.75
CA TYR A 272 -6.30 -0.40 20.72
C TYR A 272 -5.93 -1.89 20.66
N HIS A 273 -4.64 -2.18 20.59
CA HIS A 273 -4.12 -3.54 20.55
C HIS A 273 -4.46 -4.34 21.81
N LYS A 274 -4.27 -3.76 23.00
CA LYS A 274 -4.65 -4.40 24.27
C LYS A 274 -6.14 -4.68 24.35
N ASN A 275 -6.98 -3.77 23.87
CA ASN A 275 -8.43 -3.98 23.85
C ASN A 275 -8.81 -5.11 22.87
N TYR A 276 -8.18 -5.17 21.71
CA TYR A 276 -8.37 -6.27 20.77
C TYR A 276 -7.98 -7.61 21.40
N ILE A 277 -6.80 -7.69 22.05
CA ILE A 277 -6.35 -8.91 22.73
C ILE A 277 -7.34 -9.34 23.82
N LYS A 278 -7.91 -8.41 24.60
CA LYS A 278 -8.93 -8.74 25.63
C LYS A 278 -10.16 -9.40 25.02
N ILE A 279 -10.62 -8.93 23.85
CA ILE A 279 -11.76 -9.50 23.13
C ILE A 279 -11.37 -10.89 22.62
N TRP A 280 -10.23 -11.00 21.95
CA TRP A 280 -9.70 -12.24 21.42
C TRP A 280 -9.53 -13.34 22.48
N ILE A 281 -9.00 -13.01 23.67
CA ILE A 281 -8.88 -13.95 24.81
C ILE A 281 -10.24 -14.55 25.17
N LYS A 282 -11.28 -13.72 25.25
CA LYS A 282 -12.64 -14.15 25.61
C LYS A 282 -13.25 -15.02 24.51
N GLU A 283 -13.12 -14.61 23.25
CA GLU A 283 -13.66 -15.35 22.10
C GLU A 283 -13.00 -16.72 21.90
N ASN A 284 -11.70 -16.84 22.22
CA ASN A 284 -10.94 -18.08 22.11
C ASN A 284 -10.92 -18.89 23.42
N LEU A 285 -11.67 -18.46 24.45
CA LEU A 285 -11.78 -19.13 25.75
C LEU A 285 -10.42 -19.45 26.38
N LEU A 286 -9.45 -18.55 26.24
CA LEU A 286 -8.10 -18.77 26.74
C LEU A 286 -8.07 -18.66 28.26
N ASN A 287 -7.48 -19.65 28.93
CA ASN A 287 -7.25 -19.61 30.37
C ASN A 287 -6.01 -18.79 30.74
N ARG A 288 -5.92 -17.56 30.20
CA ARG A 288 -4.82 -16.60 30.44
C ARG A 288 -5.39 -15.19 30.46
N ASP A 289 -4.80 -14.32 31.29
CA ASP A 289 -5.16 -12.91 31.34
C ASP A 289 -4.40 -12.08 30.27
N LEU A 290 -4.77 -10.80 30.16
CA LEU A 290 -4.13 -9.89 29.22
C LEU A 290 -2.62 -9.76 29.48
N ASP A 291 -2.21 -9.67 30.75
CA ASP A 291 -0.81 -9.41 31.09
C ASP A 291 0.08 -10.60 30.70
N SER A 292 -0.38 -11.83 30.92
CA SER A 292 0.29 -13.06 30.47
C SER A 292 0.44 -13.08 28.95
N ILE A 293 -0.64 -12.81 28.20
CA ILE A 293 -0.59 -12.76 26.73
C ILE A 293 0.32 -11.63 26.23
N TRP A 294 0.26 -10.46 26.87
CA TRP A 294 1.09 -9.31 26.50
C TRP A 294 2.58 -9.58 26.73
N GLN A 295 2.94 -10.31 27.79
CA GLN A 295 4.33 -10.73 28.01
C GLN A 295 4.83 -11.67 26.91
N ILE A 296 4.02 -12.64 26.48
CA ILE A 296 4.36 -13.53 25.35
C ILE A 296 4.57 -12.70 24.08
N ARG A 297 3.68 -11.74 23.82
CA ARG A 297 3.81 -10.79 22.70
C ARG A 297 5.13 -10.02 22.75
N GLU A 298 5.52 -9.46 23.89
CA GLU A 298 6.81 -8.74 24.01
C GLU A 298 8.01 -9.66 23.78
N GLN A 299 7.94 -10.94 24.16
CA GLN A 299 8.97 -11.92 23.82
C GLN A 299 9.09 -12.13 22.31
N CYS A 300 7.97 -12.26 21.60
CA CYS A 300 7.96 -12.33 20.14
C CYS A 300 8.61 -11.08 19.53
N ILE A 301 8.25 -9.88 19.97
CA ILE A 301 8.82 -8.63 19.44
C ILE A 301 10.31 -8.52 19.73
N LYS A 302 10.75 -8.91 20.92
CA LYS A 302 12.18 -8.91 21.26
C LYS A 302 12.98 -9.80 20.30
N LYS A 303 12.44 -10.95 19.89
CA LYS A 303 13.07 -11.81 18.88
C LYS A 303 13.15 -11.19 17.49
N LEU A 304 12.24 -10.27 17.15
CA LEU A 304 12.31 -9.54 15.88
C LEU A 304 13.41 -8.46 15.89
N GLU A 305 13.80 -7.99 17.09
CA GLU A 305 14.88 -7.02 17.32
C GLU A 305 16.27 -7.68 17.35
N GLU A 306 16.36 -9.01 17.46
CA GLU A 306 17.59 -9.83 17.37
C GLU A 306 17.96 -10.18 15.90
#